data_AF-A0A5B7C9Y2-F1
#
_entry.id   AF-A0A5B7C9Y2-F1
#
_cell.length_a   1.000
_cell.length_b   1.000
_cell.length_c   1.000
_cell.angle_alpha   90.00
_cell.angle_beta   90.00
_cell.angle_gamma   90.00
#
_symmetry.space_group_name_H-M   'P 1'
#
loop_
_entity.id
_entity.type
_entity.pdbx_description
1 polymer ?
#
loop_
_entity_poly.entity_id
_entity_poly.type
_entity_poly.pdbx_seq_one_letter_code
_entity_poly.pdbx_strand_id
1 'polypeptide(L)'
;RFTSALAVALAVVFLVITAAITVIKLFNGSISMPRLLPDVTDINSVWKLFTVVPVLVTAYVCHYNVHTIGNELDSSLIQPVVQTSLALCSTIYIMTSFFGFLLFGDSTLDDVLANFDTNLGIPYSSLLNDAVRVSYALHLMLVFPIIFYPLRLNL
;
A
#
# COMPACT_ATOMS: atom_id res chain seq x y z
N ARG A 1 2.30 -21.65 -0.79
CA ARG A 1 0.83 -21.44 -0.88
C ARG A 1 0.29 -20.59 0.28
N PHE A 2 0.62 -20.87 1.55
CA PHE A 2 0.15 -20.04 2.69
C PHE A 2 0.82 -18.67 2.83
N THR A 3 2.06 -18.53 2.33
CA THR A 3 2.85 -17.30 2.42
C THR A 3 2.20 -16.11 1.70
N SER A 4 1.60 -16.33 0.53
CA SER A 4 0.92 -15.28 -0.24
C SER A 4 -0.35 -14.80 0.44
N ALA A 5 -1.18 -15.72 0.97
CA ALA A 5 -2.39 -15.37 1.71
C ALA A 5 -2.06 -14.62 3.01
N LEU A 6 -1.00 -15.06 3.72
CA LEU A 6 -0.52 -14.40 4.92
C LEU A 6 0.00 -12.98 4.62
N ALA A 7 0.74 -12.79 3.52
CA ALA A 7 1.20 -11.47 3.10
C ALA A 7 0.03 -10.51 2.83
N VAL A 8 -1.01 -10.96 2.12
CA VAL A 8 -2.23 -10.16 1.88
C VAL A 8 -2.94 -9.85 3.19
N ALA A 9 -3.07 -10.84 4.08
CA ALA A 9 -3.69 -10.64 5.40
C ALA A 9 -2.95 -9.57 6.23
N LEU A 10 -1.62 -9.56 6.22
CA LEU A 10 -0.81 -8.54 6.89
C LEU A 10 -1.03 -7.14 6.30
N ALA A 11 -1.16 -7.02 4.98
CA ALA A 11 -1.49 -5.74 4.34
C ALA A 11 -2.89 -5.24 4.75
N VAL A 12 -3.86 -6.14 4.87
CA VAL A 12 -5.20 -5.79 5.37
C VAL A 12 -5.16 -5.38 6.84
N VAL A 13 -4.38 -6.06 7.68
CA VAL A 13 -4.19 -5.67 9.10
C VAL A 13 -3.60 -4.27 9.20
N PHE A 14 -2.56 -3.95 8.41
CA PHE A 14 -2.00 -2.61 8.33
C PHE A 14 -3.07 -1.57 7.96
N LEU A 15 -3.84 -1.82 6.90
CA LEU A 15 -4.93 -0.95 6.46
C LEU A 15 -5.97 -0.73 7.56
N VAL A 16 -6.39 -1.78 8.26
CA VAL A 16 -7.37 -1.69 9.36
C VAL A 16 -6.83 -0.86 10.51
N ILE A 17 -5.55 -1.03 10.89
CA ILE A 17 -4.91 -0.25 11.94
C ILE A 17 -4.86 1.23 11.54
N THR A 18 -4.37 1.54 10.33
CA THR A 18 -4.29 2.93 9.83
C THR A 18 -5.69 3.57 9.76
N ALA A 19 -6.69 2.84 9.25
CA ALA A 19 -8.07 3.32 9.21
C ALA A 19 -8.63 3.59 10.61
N ALA A 20 -8.41 2.68 11.57
CA ALA A 20 -8.87 2.85 12.94
C ALA A 20 -8.24 4.09 13.61
N ILE A 21 -6.92 4.29 13.45
CA ILE A 21 -6.21 5.48 13.96
C ILE A 21 -6.81 6.74 13.35
N THR A 22 -7.03 6.73 12.03
CA THR A 22 -7.60 7.86 11.29
C THR A 22 -8.99 8.20 11.80
N VAL A 23 -9.87 7.20 11.97
CA VAL A 23 -11.24 7.39 12.47
C VAL A 23 -11.23 7.93 13.90
N ILE A 24 -10.38 7.41 14.79
CA ILE A 24 -10.25 7.91 16.17
C ILE A 24 -9.82 9.39 16.17
N LYS A 25 -8.80 9.73 15.39
CA LYS A 25 -8.34 11.13 15.27
C LYS A 25 -9.39 12.05 14.66
N LEU A 26 -10.18 11.55 13.71
CA LEU A 26 -11.27 12.29 13.07
C LEU A 26 -12.33 12.66 14.11
N PHE A 27 -12.74 11.70 14.94
CA PHE A 27 -13.70 11.95 16.03
C PHE A 27 -13.16 12.89 17.11
N ASN A 28 -11.85 12.83 17.38
CA ASN A 28 -11.19 13.75 18.32
C ASN A 28 -10.98 15.16 17.73
N GLY A 29 -11.37 15.41 16.48
CA GLY A 29 -11.19 16.70 15.81
C GLY A 29 -9.73 17.12 15.64
N SER A 30 -8.79 16.18 15.76
CA SER A 30 -7.35 16.46 15.75
C SER A 30 -6.73 16.33 14.35
N ILE A 31 -7.54 16.07 13.32
CA ILE A 31 -7.11 15.96 11.92
C ILE A 31 -7.23 17.32 11.25
N SER A 32 -6.09 17.84 10.78
CA SER A 32 -6.09 18.94 9.82
C SER A 32 -6.62 18.44 8.47
N MET A 33 -7.63 19.13 7.91
CA MET A 33 -8.20 18.78 6.61
C MET A 33 -7.09 18.85 5.54
N PRO A 34 -6.76 17.73 4.87
CA PRO A 34 -5.64 17.71 3.93
C PRO A 34 -6.03 18.37 2.60
N ARG A 35 -5.03 18.84 1.86
CA ARG A 35 -5.24 19.45 0.54
C ARG A 35 -5.71 18.40 -0.46
N LEU A 36 -6.89 18.59 -1.05
CA LEU A 36 -7.45 17.66 -2.05
C LEU A 36 -6.82 17.80 -3.44
N LEU A 37 -6.24 18.96 -3.74
CA LEU A 37 -5.62 19.26 -5.03
C LEU A 37 -4.14 19.64 -4.85
N PRO A 38 -3.26 19.22 -5.78
CA PRO A 38 -1.85 19.58 -5.74
C PRO A 38 -1.65 21.09 -5.94
N ASP A 39 -0.62 21.64 -5.31
CA ASP A 39 -0.23 23.04 -5.48
C ASP A 39 0.56 23.22 -6.78
N VAL A 40 -0.06 23.84 -7.78
CA VAL A 40 0.57 24.07 -9.08
C VAL A 40 0.87 25.55 -9.23
N THR A 41 1.97 25.98 -8.62
CA THR A 41 2.47 27.36 -8.74
C THR A 41 3.26 27.58 -10.02
N ASP A 42 4.02 26.57 -10.47
CA ASP A 42 4.99 26.70 -11.55
C ASP A 42 5.04 25.47 -12.46
N ILE A 43 5.65 25.63 -13.63
CA ILE A 43 5.85 24.51 -14.59
C ILE A 43 6.71 23.39 -13.99
N ASN A 44 7.61 23.71 -13.05
CA ASN A 44 8.40 22.72 -12.32
C ASN A 44 7.53 21.84 -11.42
N SER A 45 6.44 22.36 -10.85
CA SER A 45 5.48 21.59 -10.05
C SER A 45 4.73 20.57 -10.89
N VAL A 46 4.45 20.90 -12.17
CA VAL A 46 3.88 19.94 -13.13
C VAL A 46 4.86 18.80 -13.41
N TRP A 47 6.15 19.10 -13.60
CA TRP A 47 7.18 18.06 -13.77
C TRP A 47 7.33 17.17 -12.54
N LYS A 48 7.17 17.72 -11.33
CA LYS A 48 7.12 16.91 -10.11
C LYS A 48 5.92 15.97 -10.08
N LEU A 49 4.77 16.34 -10.62
CA LEU A 49 3.61 15.44 -10.70
C LEU A 49 3.90 14.20 -11.57
N PHE A 50 4.75 14.34 -12.59
CA PHE A 50 5.15 13.22 -13.44
C PHE A 50 5.99 12.15 -12.72
N THR A 51 6.59 12.44 -11.56
CA THR A 51 7.34 11.42 -10.78
C THR A 51 6.42 10.32 -10.22
N VAL A 52 5.11 10.57 -10.17
CA VAL A 52 4.10 9.58 -9.76
C VAL A 52 3.96 8.45 -10.79
N VAL A 53 4.23 8.72 -12.08
CA VAL A 53 4.05 7.73 -13.15
C VAL A 53 4.96 6.51 -12.96
N PRO A 54 6.29 6.65 -12.76
CA PRO A 54 7.17 5.53 -12.43
C PRO A 54 6.72 4.73 -11.19
N VAL A 55 6.21 5.41 -10.16
CA VAL A 55 5.74 4.77 -8.93
C VAL A 55 4.51 3.90 -9.21
N LEU A 56 3.54 4.42 -9.97
CA LEU A 56 2.34 3.66 -10.36
C LEU A 56 2.68 2.47 -11.26
N VAL A 57 3.55 2.65 -12.24
CA VAL A 57 3.99 1.55 -13.12
C VAL A 57 4.68 0.45 -12.31
N THR A 58 5.50 0.84 -11.33
CA THR A 58 6.17 -0.11 -10.42
C THR A 58 5.18 -0.79 -9.48
N ALA A 59 4.16 -0.08 -8.98
CA ALA A 59 3.14 -0.66 -8.10
C ALA A 59 2.30 -1.74 -8.80
N TYR A 60 2.02 -1.58 -10.10
CA TYR A 60 1.29 -2.54 -10.92
C TYR A 60 2.21 -3.47 -11.75
N VAL A 61 3.41 -3.76 -11.23
CA VAL A 61 4.34 -4.72 -11.85
C VAL A 61 3.90 -6.17 -11.57
N CYS A 62 2.82 -6.61 -12.21
CA CYS A 62 2.33 -7.98 -12.11
C CYS A 62 2.33 -8.72 -13.46
N HIS A 63 2.62 -8.01 -14.56
CA HIS A 63 2.58 -8.51 -15.93
C HIS A 63 3.50 -9.71 -16.17
N TYR A 64 4.66 -9.77 -15.53
CA TYR A 64 5.60 -10.88 -15.69
C TYR A 64 5.08 -12.21 -15.11
N ASN A 65 4.10 -12.17 -14.20
CA ASN A 65 3.46 -13.36 -13.62
C ASN A 65 2.36 -13.95 -14.51
N VAL A 66 1.90 -13.23 -15.53
CA VAL A 66 0.76 -13.65 -16.37
C VAL A 66 1.05 -14.97 -17.09
N HIS A 67 2.28 -15.16 -17.56
CA HIS A 67 2.69 -16.41 -18.21
C HIS A 67 2.69 -17.60 -17.25
N THR A 68 3.21 -17.42 -16.04
CA THR A 68 3.21 -18.48 -15.01
C THR A 68 1.78 -18.83 -14.59
N ILE A 69 0.90 -17.84 -14.41
CA ILE A 69 -0.52 -18.07 -14.10
C ILE A 69 -1.20 -18.85 -15.24
N GLY A 70 -0.91 -18.50 -16.51
CA GLY A 70 -1.47 -19.19 -17.66
C GLY A 70 -0.98 -20.63 -17.85
N ASN A 71 0.17 -20.98 -17.28
CA ASN A 71 0.67 -22.36 -17.30
C ASN A 71 0.02 -23.25 -16.22
N GLU A 72 -0.44 -22.64 -15.11
CA GLU A 72 -1.02 -23.35 -13.96
C GLU A 72 -2.55 -23.42 -13.99
N LEU A 73 -3.21 -22.60 -14.83
CA LEU A 73 -4.65 -22.40 -14.80
C LEU A 73 -5.28 -22.62 -16.18
N ASP A 74 -6.50 -23.15 -16.19
CA ASP A 74 -7.29 -23.26 -17.43
C ASP A 74 -7.48 -21.89 -18.08
N SER A 75 -7.37 -21.84 -19.42
CA SER A 75 -7.41 -20.59 -20.19
C SER A 75 -8.66 -19.75 -19.94
N SER A 76 -9.80 -20.39 -19.64
CA SER A 76 -11.08 -19.73 -19.32
C SER A 76 -11.08 -19.00 -17.97
N LEU A 77 -10.18 -19.35 -17.05
CA LEU A 77 -10.11 -18.79 -15.69
C LEU A 77 -9.05 -17.69 -15.54
N ILE A 78 -8.14 -17.52 -16.51
CA ILE A 78 -7.06 -16.53 -16.43
C ILE A 78 -7.63 -15.11 -16.32
N GLN A 79 -8.57 -14.75 -17.20
CA GLN A 79 -9.15 -13.40 -17.22
C GLN A 79 -9.85 -13.02 -15.91
N PRO A 80 -10.79 -13.81 -15.35
CA PRO A 80 -11.44 -13.46 -14.09
C PRO A 80 -10.46 -13.43 -12.91
N VAL A 81 -9.45 -14.32 -12.87
CA VAL A 81 -8.43 -14.31 -11.81
C VAL A 81 -7.56 -13.06 -11.86
N VAL A 82 -7.14 -12.63 -13.05
CA VAL A 82 -6.34 -11.40 -13.20
C VAL A 82 -7.18 -10.17 -12.83
N GLN A 83 -8.43 -10.09 -13.29
CA GLN A 83 -9.32 -8.96 -12.98
C GLN A 83 -9.60 -8.84 -11.47
N THR A 84 -9.92 -9.96 -10.81
CA THR A 84 -10.16 -9.97 -9.36
C THR A 84 -8.90 -9.61 -8.57
N SER A 85 -7.73 -10.08 -9.00
CA SER A 85 -6.44 -9.74 -8.37
C SER A 85 -6.12 -8.26 -8.51
N LEU A 86 -6.32 -7.68 -9.70
CA LEU A 86 -6.14 -6.25 -9.94
C LEU A 86 -7.12 -5.41 -9.13
N ALA A 87 -8.40 -5.79 -9.08
CA ALA A 87 -9.41 -5.07 -8.30
C ALA A 87 -9.08 -5.07 -6.80
N LEU A 88 -8.65 -6.21 -6.25
CA LEU A 88 -8.22 -6.33 -4.87
C LEU A 88 -7.00 -5.44 -4.59
N CYS A 89 -5.98 -5.50 -5.46
CA CYS A 89 -4.77 -4.69 -5.35
C CYS A 89 -5.08 -3.18 -5.39
N SER A 90 -5.87 -2.73 -6.37
CA SER A 90 -6.30 -1.35 -6.48
C SER A 90 -7.10 -0.89 -5.26
N THR A 91 -7.96 -1.75 -4.71
CA THR A 91 -8.73 -1.42 -3.50
C THR A 91 -7.81 -1.18 -2.31
N ILE A 92 -6.84 -2.07 -2.08
CA ILE A 92 -5.86 -1.92 -0.99
C ILE A 92 -5.04 -0.65 -1.17
N TYR A 93 -4.54 -0.36 -2.39
CA TYR A 93 -3.76 0.85 -2.66
C TYR A 93 -4.58 2.12 -2.43
N ILE A 94 -5.78 2.21 -3.00
CA ILE A 94 -6.64 3.40 -2.85
C ILE A 94 -6.99 3.63 -1.39
N MET A 95 -7.43 2.59 -0.66
CA MET A 95 -7.79 2.70 0.75
C MET A 95 -6.59 3.08 1.62
N THR A 96 -5.43 2.45 1.38
CA THR A 96 -4.20 2.76 2.11
C THR A 96 -3.77 4.20 1.88
N SER A 97 -3.74 4.66 0.63
CA SER A 97 -3.41 6.05 0.30
C SER A 97 -4.42 7.03 0.88
N PHE A 98 -5.72 6.71 0.83
CA PHE A 98 -6.77 7.57 1.35
C PHE A 98 -6.67 7.75 2.87
N PHE A 99 -6.60 6.67 3.63
CA PHE A 99 -6.49 6.77 5.09
C PHE A 99 -5.12 7.31 5.53
N GLY A 100 -4.04 6.92 4.86
CA GLY A 100 -2.70 7.47 5.14
C GLY A 100 -2.65 8.99 4.91
N PHE A 101 -3.19 9.46 3.80
CA PHE A 101 -3.23 10.89 3.50
C PHE A 101 -4.19 11.66 4.42
N LEU A 102 -5.33 11.07 4.82
CA LEU A 102 -6.18 11.67 5.85
C LEU A 102 -5.48 11.75 7.21
N LEU A 103 -4.64 10.79 7.54
CA LEU A 103 -3.97 10.71 8.84
C LEU A 103 -2.84 11.74 8.98
N PHE A 104 -2.06 11.97 7.92
CA PHE A 104 -0.86 12.81 7.94
C PHE A 104 -0.97 14.10 7.12
N GLY A 105 -1.87 14.15 6.14
CA GLY A 105 -2.09 15.30 5.26
C GLY A 105 -0.83 15.77 4.56
N ASP A 106 -0.55 17.07 4.62
CA ASP A 106 0.63 17.67 3.99
C ASP A 106 1.95 17.23 4.65
N SER A 107 1.90 16.60 5.83
CA SER A 107 3.07 16.05 6.53
C SER A 107 3.39 14.61 6.13
N THR A 108 2.71 14.05 5.11
CA THR A 108 3.00 12.71 4.59
C THR A 108 4.40 12.66 3.99
N LEU A 109 5.25 11.74 4.46
CA LEU A 109 6.60 11.53 3.95
C LEU A 109 6.59 10.57 2.75
N ASP A 110 7.65 10.59 1.95
CA ASP A 110 7.84 9.65 0.82
C ASP A 110 7.77 8.19 1.29
N ASP A 111 8.33 7.91 2.48
CA ASP A 111 8.08 6.69 3.23
C ASP A 111 7.05 6.96 4.33
N VAL A 112 5.79 6.61 4.06
CA VAL A 112 4.66 6.81 4.98
C VAL A 112 4.86 6.07 6.30
N LEU A 113 5.70 5.03 6.36
CA LEU A 113 5.97 4.34 7.62
C LEU A 113 6.81 5.17 8.58
N ALA A 114 7.68 6.05 8.07
CA ALA A 114 8.45 6.97 8.91
C ALA A 114 7.53 7.94 9.68
N ASN A 115 6.33 8.22 9.16
CA ASN A 115 5.34 9.02 9.90
C ASN A 115 4.86 8.33 11.20
N PHE A 116 4.90 7.00 11.27
CA PHE A 116 4.56 6.23 12.46
C PHE A 116 5.70 6.15 13.49
N ASP A 117 6.88 6.71 13.24
CA ASP A 117 7.94 6.79 14.28
C ASP A 117 7.67 7.89 15.32
N THR A 118 6.69 8.74 15.07
CA THR A 118 6.32 9.85 15.95
C THR A 118 5.08 9.55 16.79
N ASN A 119 4.91 10.30 17.88
CA ASN A 119 3.72 10.18 18.70
C ASN A 119 2.50 10.72 17.93
N LEU A 120 1.55 9.84 17.65
CA LEU A 120 0.35 10.17 16.91
C LEU A 120 -0.64 11.00 17.75
N GLY A 121 -0.44 11.18 19.05
CA GLY A 121 -1.37 11.94 19.90
C GLY A 121 -2.67 11.19 20.21
N ILE A 122 -2.66 9.86 20.09
CA ILE A 122 -3.75 8.96 20.48
C ILE A 122 -3.30 8.03 21.62
N PRO A 123 -4.23 7.54 22.46
CA PRO A 123 -3.90 6.53 23.46
C PRO A 123 -3.30 5.29 22.77
N TYR A 124 -2.28 4.69 23.41
CA TYR A 124 -1.54 3.53 22.88
C TYR A 124 -0.78 3.78 21.56
N SER A 125 -0.45 5.02 21.22
CA SER A 125 0.30 5.35 19.99
C SER A 125 1.57 4.50 19.81
N SER A 126 2.37 4.29 20.87
CA SER A 126 3.62 3.51 20.75
C SER A 126 3.35 2.06 20.35
N LEU A 127 2.35 1.41 20.99
CA LEU A 127 1.98 0.03 20.69
C LEU A 127 1.46 -0.13 19.26
N LEU A 128 0.63 0.81 18.80
CA LEU A 128 0.08 0.79 17.44
C LEU A 128 1.17 1.04 16.39
N ASN A 129 2.11 1.96 16.67
CA ASN A 129 3.26 2.22 15.81
C ASN A 129 4.15 0.97 15.70
N ASP A 130 4.47 0.32 16.82
CA ASP A 130 5.25 -0.91 16.82
C ASP A 130 4.54 -2.05 16.08
N ALA A 131 3.22 -2.19 16.27
CA ALA A 131 2.42 -3.18 15.57
C ALA A 131 2.43 -2.97 14.04
N VAL A 132 2.29 -1.72 13.59
CA VAL A 132 2.38 -1.34 12.17
C VAL A 132 3.76 -1.72 11.60
N ARG A 133 4.84 -1.38 12.31
CA ARG A 133 6.22 -1.63 11.86
C ARG A 133 6.54 -3.12 11.79
N VAL A 134 6.15 -3.89 12.81
CA VAL A 134 6.35 -5.35 12.82
C VAL A 134 5.53 -6.02 11.73
N SER A 135 4.27 -5.59 11.55
CA SER A 135 3.41 -6.10 10.48
C SER A 135 4.03 -5.87 9.10
N TYR A 136 4.56 -4.66 8.85
CA TYR A 136 5.22 -4.33 7.59
C TYR A 136 6.54 -5.08 7.39
N ALA A 137 7.40 -5.15 8.41
CA ALA A 137 8.65 -5.90 8.31
C ALA A 137 8.40 -7.37 7.96
N LEU A 138 7.40 -7.98 8.61
CA LEU A 138 6.97 -9.34 8.31
C LEU A 138 6.37 -9.45 6.90
N HIS A 139 5.55 -8.48 6.49
CA HIS A 139 4.98 -8.42 5.14
C HIS A 139 6.09 -8.39 4.08
N LEU A 140 7.08 -7.48 4.20
CA LEU A 140 8.21 -7.41 3.28
C LEU A 140 9.02 -8.71 3.25
N MET A 141 9.31 -9.30 4.42
CA MET A 141 10.04 -10.54 4.53
C MET A 141 9.34 -11.70 3.80
N LEU A 142 8.01 -11.73 3.79
CA LEU A 142 7.22 -12.75 3.11
C LEU A 142 7.04 -12.45 1.61
N VAL A 143 6.85 -11.19 1.24
CA VAL A 143 6.62 -10.77 -0.15
C VAL A 143 7.89 -10.87 -0.98
N PHE A 144 9.05 -10.55 -0.42
CA PHE A 144 10.34 -10.62 -1.12
C PHE A 144 10.56 -11.97 -1.83
N PRO A 145 10.57 -13.13 -1.15
CA PRO A 145 10.79 -14.41 -1.83
C PRO A 145 9.70 -14.77 -2.85
N ILE A 146 8.47 -14.29 -2.67
CA ILE A 146 7.34 -14.55 -3.58
C ILE A 146 7.55 -13.81 -4.90
N ILE A 147 7.93 -12.53 -4.86
CA ILE A 147 8.17 -11.71 -6.06
C ILE A 147 9.30 -12.31 -6.90
N PHE A 148 10.36 -12.79 -6.26
CA PHE A 148 11.54 -13.35 -6.94
C PHE A 148 11.40 -14.80 -7.40
N TYR A 149 10.39 -15.54 -6.93
CA TYR A 149 10.17 -16.93 -7.34
C TYR A 149 10.05 -17.13 -8.86
N PRO A 150 9.14 -16.44 -9.58
CA PRO A 150 9.02 -16.55 -11.04
C PRO A 150 10.27 -16.07 -11.78
N LEU A 151 11.01 -15.10 -11.25
CA LEU A 151 12.29 -14.65 -11.82
C LEU A 151 13.34 -15.76 -11.78
N ARG A 152 13.38 -16.56 -10.71
CA ARG A 152 14.29 -17.72 -10.58
C ARG A 152 13.90 -18.90 -11.47
N LEU A 153 12.62 -19.01 -11.83
CA LEU A 153 12.15 -20.10 -12.71
C LEU A 153 12.41 -19.80 -14.19
N ASN A 154 12.51 -18.53 -14.58
CA ASN A 154 12.71 -18.10 -15.96
C ASN A 154 14.19 -17.80 -16.32
N LEU A 155 15.13 -18.05 -15.41
CA LEU A 155 16.56 -17.79 -15.55
C LEU A 155 17.33 -19.11 -15.55
#